data_AF-A0A9D3LRX3-F1
#
_entry.id   AF-A0A9D3LRX3-F1
#
_cell.length_a   1.000
_cell.length_b   1.000
_cell.length_c   1.000
_cell.angle_alpha   90.00
_cell.angle_beta   90.00
_cell.angle_gamma   90.00
#
_symmetry.space_group_name_H-M   'P 1'
#
loop_
_entity.id
_entity.type
_entity.pdbx_description
1 polymer ?
#
loop_
_entity_poly.entity_id
_entity_poly.type
_entity_poly.pdbx_seq_one_letter_code
_entity_poly.pdbx_strand_id
1 'polypeptide(L)'
;MYWDSIGSLTGSGQQSVTGVESADDANSYWRIGARSGEICQRGVPVQCGQAIRITHANTGRNLHTHHFVSPLSGNQEVSAFGENGEGDDLDVWTVQCSGTHWGRGEAVRFKHPGTNVFLSITGEQYGHPIRGQREVHGMHTANHNSYWKAMEGVFIKTSVQLPRHDEL
;
A
#
# COMPACT_ATOMS: atom_id res chain seq x y z
N MET A 1 4.77 -3.73 -5.25
CA MET A 1 3.37 -4.06 -5.58
C MET A 1 3.15 -3.63 -7.02
N TYR A 2 2.58 -4.50 -7.81
CA TYR A 2 2.30 -4.36 -9.23
C TYR A 2 0.81 -4.52 -9.49
N TRP A 3 0.39 -4.13 -10.68
CA TRP A 3 -0.98 -3.97 -11.10
C TRP A 3 -1.23 -4.61 -12.46
N ASP A 4 -2.40 -5.22 -12.65
CA ASP A 4 -2.89 -5.61 -13.98
C ASP A 4 -4.37 -5.21 -14.21
N SER A 5 -4.74 -5.08 -15.48
CA SER A 5 -6.05 -4.68 -16.00
C SER A 5 -7.13 -5.75 -15.81
N ILE A 6 -6.77 -6.91 -15.26
CA ILE A 6 -7.64 -8.07 -15.18
C ILE A 6 -8.35 -8.06 -13.84
N GLY A 7 -9.68 -7.94 -13.90
CA GLY A 7 -10.55 -8.16 -12.75
C GLY A 7 -10.34 -9.59 -12.23
N SER A 8 -10.29 -9.74 -10.91
CA SER A 8 -10.19 -11.06 -10.31
C SER A 8 -11.40 -11.91 -10.73
N LEU A 9 -11.16 -13.08 -11.34
CA LEU A 9 -12.25 -13.98 -11.77
C LEU A 9 -12.89 -14.73 -10.58
N THR A 10 -12.39 -14.50 -9.37
CA THR A 10 -12.85 -15.06 -8.09
C THR A 10 -12.82 -13.97 -7.02
N GLY A 11 -13.46 -14.17 -5.87
CA GLY A 11 -13.49 -13.12 -4.83
C GLY A 11 -14.48 -12.00 -5.18
N SER A 12 -14.07 -10.74 -5.03
CA SER A 12 -14.98 -9.60 -5.22
C SER A 12 -15.21 -9.19 -6.68
N GLY A 13 -14.43 -9.70 -7.62
CA GLY A 13 -14.44 -9.21 -9.01
C GLY A 13 -13.70 -7.89 -9.22
N GLN A 14 -13.18 -7.28 -8.16
CA GLN A 14 -12.38 -6.05 -8.25
C GLN A 14 -11.02 -6.33 -8.89
N GLN A 15 -10.30 -5.24 -9.20
CA GLN A 15 -9.00 -5.34 -9.82
C GLN A 15 -7.96 -5.96 -8.88
N SER A 16 -7.16 -6.87 -9.40
CA SER A 16 -6.11 -7.57 -8.66
C SER A 16 -4.92 -6.66 -8.33
N VAL A 17 -4.26 -6.94 -7.20
CA VAL A 17 -2.98 -6.37 -6.78
C VAL A 17 -2.00 -7.51 -6.57
N THR A 18 -0.80 -7.39 -7.13
CA THR A 18 0.19 -8.47 -7.14
C THR A 18 1.58 -7.98 -6.75
N GLY A 19 2.53 -8.88 -6.59
CA GLY A 19 3.96 -8.58 -6.52
C GLY A 19 4.67 -9.01 -7.80
N VAL A 20 5.54 -8.16 -8.32
CA VAL A 20 6.47 -8.47 -9.42
C VAL A 20 7.90 -8.35 -8.96
N GLU A 21 8.79 -9.04 -9.68
CA GLU A 21 10.24 -8.94 -9.48
C GLU A 21 10.87 -7.85 -10.36
N SER A 22 10.17 -7.35 -11.38
CA SER A 22 10.64 -6.25 -12.23
C SER A 22 10.62 -4.92 -11.48
N ALA A 23 11.78 -4.29 -11.33
CA ALA A 23 11.90 -3.00 -10.64
C ALA A 23 11.43 -1.81 -11.51
N ASP A 24 11.61 -1.88 -12.83
CA ASP A 24 11.42 -0.77 -13.76
C ASP A 24 10.02 -0.70 -14.39
N ASP A 25 8.99 -1.07 -13.64
CA ASP A 25 7.62 -1.04 -14.15
C ASP A 25 6.83 0.17 -13.65
N ALA A 26 6.30 0.97 -14.59
CA ALA A 26 5.49 2.14 -14.27
C ALA A 26 4.22 1.80 -13.46
N ASN A 27 3.73 0.57 -13.53
CA ASN A 27 2.60 0.06 -12.74
C ASN A 27 3.01 -0.34 -11.31
N SER A 28 4.28 -0.13 -10.93
CA SER A 28 4.76 -0.32 -9.56
C SER A 28 4.76 0.96 -8.73
N TYR A 29 4.33 2.10 -9.30
CA TYR A 29 4.25 3.38 -8.59
C TYR A 29 2.92 3.56 -7.85
N TRP A 30 3.05 3.88 -6.56
CA TRP A 30 1.93 4.17 -5.67
C TRP A 30 2.17 5.50 -4.96
N ARG A 31 1.11 6.31 -4.87
CA ARG A 31 1.10 7.61 -4.20
C ARG A 31 0.53 7.46 -2.80
N ILE A 32 1.26 7.99 -1.82
CA ILE A 32 0.76 8.11 -0.44
C ILE A 32 -0.09 9.38 -0.35
N GLY A 33 -1.30 9.23 0.19
CA GLY A 33 -2.24 10.33 0.43
C GLY A 33 -2.92 10.20 1.80
N ALA A 34 -3.70 11.21 2.17
CA ALA A 34 -4.55 11.17 3.36
C ALA A 34 -5.83 10.35 3.12
N ARG A 35 -6.51 10.02 4.22
CA ARG A 35 -7.91 9.59 4.21
C ARG A 35 -8.82 10.69 3.64
N SER A 36 -9.96 10.32 3.05
CA SER A 36 -10.99 11.29 2.65
C SER A 36 -11.34 12.25 3.80
N GLY A 37 -11.36 13.55 3.50
CA GLY A 37 -11.67 14.59 4.47
C GLY A 37 -10.48 15.09 5.30
N GLU A 38 -9.30 14.47 5.18
CA GLU A 38 -8.08 14.95 5.81
C GLU A 38 -7.14 15.64 4.80
N ILE A 39 -6.42 16.67 5.26
CA ILE A 39 -5.46 17.40 4.43
C ILE A 39 -4.09 16.72 4.55
N CYS A 40 -3.62 16.09 3.47
CA CYS A 40 -2.22 15.70 3.34
C CYS A 40 -1.43 16.83 2.66
N GLN A 41 -0.72 17.64 3.44
CA GLN A 41 0.20 18.62 2.87
C GLN A 41 1.43 17.92 2.30
N ARG A 42 1.69 18.17 1.01
CA ARG A 42 2.83 17.61 0.30
C ARG A 42 4.14 18.03 1.00
N GLY A 43 4.99 17.05 1.32
CA GLY A 43 6.27 17.29 2.00
C GLY A 43 6.21 17.16 3.53
N VAL A 44 5.03 16.92 4.13
CA VAL A 44 4.95 16.53 5.54
C VAL A 44 5.37 15.06 5.68
N PRO A 45 6.30 14.71 6.61
CA PRO A 45 6.67 13.33 6.86
C PRO A 45 5.50 12.49 7.37
N VAL A 46 5.43 11.22 6.94
CA VAL A 46 4.40 10.27 7.42
C VAL A 46 4.78 9.77 8.80
N GLN A 47 3.89 9.95 9.78
CA GLN A 47 4.11 9.51 11.16
C GLN A 47 3.87 8.00 11.32
N CYS A 48 4.60 7.35 12.21
CA CYS A 48 4.26 6.00 12.63
C CYS A 48 2.92 6.02 13.38
N GLY A 49 2.00 5.13 13.00
CA GLY A 49 0.62 5.11 13.46
C GLY A 49 -0.36 5.93 12.60
N GLN A 50 0.13 6.70 11.62
CA GLN A 50 -0.73 7.49 10.76
C GLN A 50 -1.59 6.62 9.84
N ALA A 51 -2.85 7.02 9.65
CA ALA A 51 -3.73 6.46 8.64
C ALA A 51 -3.47 7.13 7.28
N ILE A 52 -3.29 6.31 6.24
CA ILE A 52 -2.99 6.77 4.88
C ILE A 52 -3.84 6.03 3.85
N ARG A 53 -3.93 6.59 2.65
CA ARG A 53 -4.31 5.87 1.43
C ARG A 53 -3.08 5.62 0.56
N ILE A 54 -3.07 4.46 -0.10
CA ILE A 54 -2.03 4.06 -1.03
C ILE A 54 -2.69 3.93 -2.41
N THR A 55 -2.54 4.96 -3.25
CA THR A 55 -3.24 5.06 -4.55
C THR A 55 -2.32 4.67 -5.69
N HIS A 56 -2.72 3.73 -6.53
CA HIS A 56 -1.97 3.34 -7.72
C HIS A 56 -1.88 4.50 -8.71
N ALA A 57 -0.65 4.82 -9.16
CA ALA A 57 -0.39 6.04 -9.93
C ALA A 57 -1.10 6.06 -11.29
N ASN A 58 -1.14 4.92 -11.99
CA ASN A 58 -1.66 4.87 -13.37
C ASN A 58 -3.18 4.76 -13.45
N THR A 59 -3.83 4.11 -12.46
CA THR A 59 -5.29 3.93 -12.48
C THR A 59 -6.04 4.85 -11.54
N GLY A 60 -5.35 5.51 -10.60
CA GLY A 60 -5.99 6.29 -9.55
C GLY A 60 -6.80 5.45 -8.57
N ARG A 61 -6.69 4.11 -8.58
CA ARG A 61 -7.39 3.24 -7.63
C ARG A 61 -6.63 3.10 -6.32
N ASN A 62 -7.32 2.96 -5.22
CA ASN A 62 -6.76 2.78 -3.89
C ASN A 62 -6.50 1.30 -3.60
N LEU A 63 -5.43 1.02 -2.85
CA LEU A 63 -5.20 -0.29 -2.23
C LEU A 63 -6.31 -0.54 -1.22
N HIS A 64 -7.05 -1.63 -1.41
CA HIS A 64 -8.31 -1.89 -0.73
C HIS A 64 -8.33 -3.29 -0.14
N THR A 65 -9.07 -3.49 0.94
CA THR A 65 -9.29 -4.82 1.49
C THR A 65 -10.64 -4.94 2.19
N HIS A 66 -11.22 -6.12 2.12
CA HIS A 66 -12.59 -6.41 2.55
C HIS A 66 -12.76 -7.90 2.86
N HIS A 67 -13.93 -8.32 3.32
CA HIS A 67 -14.20 -9.71 3.73
C HIS A 67 -14.47 -10.65 2.55
N PHE A 68 -13.58 -10.64 1.56
CA PHE A 68 -13.51 -11.63 0.49
C PHE A 68 -12.25 -12.47 0.63
N VAL A 69 -12.32 -13.70 0.12
CA VAL A 69 -11.21 -14.65 0.13
C VAL A 69 -10.28 -14.37 -1.05
N SER A 70 -8.97 -14.40 -0.81
CA SER A 70 -7.95 -14.15 -1.81
C SER A 70 -7.87 -15.32 -2.82
N PRO A 71 -7.53 -15.07 -4.10
CA PRO A 71 -7.67 -16.07 -5.16
C PRO A 71 -6.83 -17.34 -5.03
N LEU A 72 -5.63 -17.27 -4.41
CA LEU A 72 -4.66 -18.38 -4.40
C LEU A 72 -4.50 -19.01 -3.02
N SER A 73 -4.30 -18.19 -1.98
CA SER A 73 -3.95 -18.71 -0.64
C SER A 73 -5.13 -18.85 0.32
N GLY A 74 -6.31 -18.33 -0.03
CA GLY A 74 -7.47 -18.34 0.85
C GLY A 74 -7.41 -17.34 2.02
N ASN A 75 -6.44 -16.40 1.98
CA ASN A 75 -6.34 -15.30 2.94
C ASN A 75 -7.37 -14.20 2.64
N GLN A 76 -7.26 -13.02 3.25
CA GLN A 76 -8.15 -11.91 2.92
C GLN A 76 -7.73 -11.25 1.60
N GLU A 77 -8.67 -11.02 0.69
CA GLU A 77 -8.41 -10.36 -0.60
C GLU A 77 -7.90 -8.93 -0.39
N VAL A 78 -6.87 -8.58 -1.15
CA VAL A 78 -6.40 -7.21 -1.36
C VAL A 78 -6.58 -6.88 -2.83
N SER A 79 -7.21 -5.75 -3.10
CA SER A 79 -7.63 -5.32 -4.43
C SER A 79 -7.28 -3.86 -4.68
N ALA A 80 -7.53 -3.38 -5.90
CA ALA A 80 -7.53 -1.97 -6.24
C ALA A 80 -8.97 -1.49 -6.48
N PHE A 81 -9.44 -0.53 -5.69
CA PHE A 81 -10.83 -0.05 -5.67
C PHE A 81 -10.92 1.47 -5.86
N GLY A 82 -12.12 1.96 -6.17
CA GLY A 82 -12.38 3.39 -6.31
C GLY A 82 -11.85 4.00 -7.61
N GLU A 83 -11.74 5.32 -7.63
CA GLU A 83 -11.33 6.09 -8.80
C GLU A 83 -10.69 7.43 -8.39
N ASN A 84 -9.59 7.82 -9.05
CA ASN A 84 -8.89 9.10 -8.83
C ASN A 84 -8.49 9.39 -7.36
N GLY A 85 -8.29 8.36 -6.54
CA GLY A 85 -7.96 8.44 -5.12
C GLY A 85 -9.19 8.50 -4.21
N GLU A 86 -10.39 8.62 -4.79
CA GLU A 86 -11.66 8.53 -4.07
C GLU A 86 -12.08 7.08 -3.89
N GLY A 87 -12.71 6.82 -2.75
CA GLY A 87 -13.19 5.52 -2.32
C GLY A 87 -13.67 5.61 -0.87
N ASP A 88 -13.61 4.52 -0.13
CA ASP A 88 -14.24 4.42 1.19
C ASP A 88 -13.21 4.25 2.33
N ASP A 89 -13.67 3.83 3.50
CA ASP A 89 -12.84 3.59 4.68
C ASP A 89 -12.04 2.28 4.59
N LEU A 90 -12.35 1.39 3.63
CA LEU A 90 -11.63 0.14 3.40
C LEU A 90 -10.36 0.32 2.54
N ASP A 91 -10.12 1.55 2.09
CA ASP A 91 -8.90 2.00 1.43
C ASP A 91 -7.81 2.48 2.41
N VAL A 92 -8.13 2.53 3.70
CA VAL A 92 -7.30 3.18 4.72
C VAL A 92 -6.35 2.16 5.37
N TRP A 93 -5.06 2.47 5.38
CA TRP A 93 -4.03 1.63 5.99
C TRP A 93 -3.28 2.41 7.07
N THR A 94 -3.10 1.79 8.24
CA THR A 94 -2.26 2.34 9.31
C THR A 94 -0.80 1.96 9.07
N VAL A 95 0.06 2.97 9.02
CA VAL A 95 1.52 2.81 8.91
C VAL A 95 2.08 2.32 10.23
N GLN A 96 2.74 1.17 10.24
CA GLN A 96 3.48 0.66 11.39
C GLN A 96 4.97 0.62 11.07
N CYS A 97 5.70 1.57 11.64
CA CYS A 97 7.14 1.71 11.50
C CYS A 97 7.82 1.86 12.86
N SER A 98 9.16 1.73 12.86
CA SER A 98 9.98 2.09 14.01
C SER A 98 10.18 3.60 14.07
N GLY A 99 10.24 4.16 15.29
CA GLY A 99 10.53 5.58 15.49
C GLY A 99 9.30 6.49 15.39
N THR A 100 9.52 7.74 15.00
CA THR A 100 8.47 8.78 14.96
C THR A 100 7.85 8.92 13.57
N HIS A 101 8.64 8.76 12.52
CA HIS A 101 8.22 8.89 11.14
C HIS A 101 8.75 7.73 10.32
N TRP A 102 8.01 7.36 9.28
CA TRP A 102 8.44 6.34 8.33
C TRP A 102 9.57 6.88 7.44
N GLY A 103 10.79 6.40 7.66
CA GLY A 103 11.96 6.75 6.86
C GLY A 103 12.04 6.01 5.53
N ARG A 104 12.67 6.66 4.54
CA ARG A 104 13.00 5.99 3.27
C ARG A 104 13.91 4.80 3.56
N GLY A 105 13.55 3.65 3.00
CA GLY A 105 14.34 2.44 3.10
C GLY A 105 14.26 1.73 4.45
N GLU A 106 13.44 2.23 5.38
CA GLU A 106 13.10 1.54 6.62
C GLU A 106 11.98 0.52 6.39
N ALA A 107 12.00 -0.54 7.21
CA ALA A 107 10.96 -1.54 7.21
C ALA A 107 9.66 -0.94 7.76
N VAL A 108 8.54 -1.26 7.10
CA VAL A 108 7.21 -0.81 7.47
C VAL A 108 6.21 -1.94 7.31
N ARG A 109 5.14 -1.94 8.10
CA ARG A 109 3.95 -2.75 7.85
C ARG A 109 2.75 -1.84 7.62
N PHE A 110 1.77 -2.31 6.87
CA PHE A 110 0.50 -1.63 6.68
C PHE A 110 -0.60 -2.50 7.29
N LYS A 111 -1.25 -2.00 8.35
CA LYS A 111 -2.35 -2.70 9.02
C LYS A 111 -3.66 -2.04 8.62
N HIS A 112 -4.60 -2.80 8.10
CA HIS A 112 -5.95 -2.31 7.85
C HIS A 112 -6.73 -2.20 9.18
N PRO A 113 -7.26 -1.02 9.55
CA PRO A 113 -7.89 -0.81 10.85
C PRO A 113 -9.25 -1.51 10.95
N GLY A 114 -10.02 -1.60 9.85
CA GLY A 114 -11.37 -2.17 9.85
C GLY A 114 -11.40 -3.70 9.96
N THR A 115 -10.48 -4.38 9.27
CA THR A 115 -10.45 -5.86 9.19
C THR A 115 -9.29 -6.49 9.97
N ASN A 116 -8.42 -5.67 10.56
CA ASN A 116 -7.26 -6.11 11.35
C ASN A 116 -6.27 -7.02 10.62
N VAL A 117 -6.22 -6.95 9.28
CA VAL A 117 -5.21 -7.66 8.49
C VAL A 117 -3.99 -6.79 8.22
N PHE A 118 -2.84 -7.44 8.07
CA PHE A 118 -1.61 -6.85 7.57
C PHE A 118 -1.49 -7.13 6.08
N LEU A 119 -1.12 -6.10 5.32
CA LEU A 119 -0.72 -6.26 3.93
C LEU A 119 0.48 -7.19 3.88
N SER A 120 0.34 -8.29 3.17
CA SER A 120 1.32 -9.38 3.12
C SER A 120 1.49 -9.91 1.72
N ILE A 121 2.64 -10.53 1.49
CA ILE A 121 2.96 -11.22 0.24
C ILE A 121 3.73 -12.50 0.56
N THR A 122 3.32 -13.60 -0.07
CA THR A 122 3.90 -14.93 0.16
C THR A 122 4.42 -15.52 -1.16
N GLY A 123 4.49 -16.85 -1.27
CA GLY A 123 5.12 -17.55 -2.40
C GLY A 123 4.17 -17.89 -3.55
N GLU A 124 2.87 -17.79 -3.33
CA GLU A 124 1.80 -18.15 -4.26
C GLU A 124 1.87 -17.25 -5.49
N GLN A 125 1.93 -17.86 -6.66
CA GLN A 125 2.08 -17.16 -7.94
C GLN A 125 0.92 -17.49 -8.88
N TYR A 126 0.49 -16.48 -9.61
CA TYR A 126 -0.51 -16.65 -10.64
C TYR A 126 0.06 -17.37 -11.87
N GLY A 127 -0.84 -18.10 -12.55
CA GLY A 127 -0.61 -18.65 -13.88
C GLY A 127 -0.89 -17.62 -14.98
N HIS A 128 -1.24 -18.10 -16.17
CA HIS A 128 -1.67 -17.21 -17.25
C HIS A 128 -2.96 -16.47 -16.86
N PRO A 129 -3.14 -15.19 -17.21
CA PRO A 129 -2.27 -14.34 -18.04
C PRO A 129 -1.09 -13.65 -17.33
N ILE A 130 -1.13 -13.54 -16.00
CA ILE A 130 -0.13 -12.84 -15.17
C ILE A 130 0.92 -13.78 -14.57
N ARG A 131 1.49 -14.64 -15.42
CA ARG A 131 2.36 -15.74 -14.96
C ARG A 131 3.54 -15.21 -14.13
N GLY A 132 3.72 -15.80 -12.95
CA GLY A 132 4.86 -15.53 -12.07
C GLY A 132 4.67 -14.33 -11.13
N GLN A 133 3.60 -13.55 -11.31
CA GLN A 133 3.24 -12.51 -10.34
C GLN A 133 2.76 -13.16 -9.05
N ARG A 134 3.17 -12.61 -7.91
CA ARG A 134 2.83 -13.14 -6.57
C ARG A 134 1.53 -12.55 -6.05
N GLU A 135 0.74 -13.34 -5.34
CA GLU A 135 -0.46 -12.86 -4.66
C GLU A 135 -0.10 -11.91 -3.51
N VAL A 136 -0.72 -10.73 -3.51
CA VAL A 136 -0.77 -9.83 -2.35
C VAL A 136 -2.10 -10.03 -1.66
N HIS A 137 -2.09 -10.15 -0.34
CA HIS A 137 -3.27 -10.46 0.45
C HIS A 137 -3.16 -9.91 1.88
N GLY A 138 -4.23 -10.05 2.66
CA GLY A 138 -4.30 -9.67 4.06
C GLY A 138 -4.16 -10.87 5.00
N MET A 139 -3.24 -10.82 5.96
CA MET A 139 -3.09 -11.82 7.03
C MET A 139 -3.38 -11.21 8.40
N HIS A 140 -4.10 -11.90 9.29
CA HIS A 140 -4.42 -11.38 10.64
C HIS A 140 -3.21 -11.29 11.58
N THR A 141 -2.16 -12.09 11.35
CA THR A 141 -0.96 -12.11 12.19
C THR A 141 0.20 -11.46 11.46
N ALA A 142 0.84 -10.48 12.10
CA ALA A 142 2.08 -9.90 11.60
C ALA A 142 3.22 -10.94 11.61
N ASN A 143 3.95 -11.04 10.51
CA ASN A 143 5.08 -11.96 10.37
C ASN A 143 6.15 -11.34 9.44
N HIS A 144 7.07 -12.15 8.91
CA HIS A 144 8.12 -11.67 7.99
C HIS A 144 7.58 -11.26 6.61
N ASN A 145 6.47 -11.85 6.17
CA ASN A 145 5.81 -11.59 4.88
C ASN A 145 5.03 -10.27 4.85
N SER A 146 4.84 -9.63 6.00
CA SER A 146 4.14 -8.34 6.10
C SER A 146 5.07 -7.13 6.19
N TYR A 147 6.39 -7.32 6.10
CA TYR A 147 7.35 -6.23 6.01
C TYR A 147 7.53 -5.75 4.58
N TRP A 148 7.38 -4.44 4.41
CA TRP A 148 7.58 -3.72 3.15
C TRP A 148 8.68 -2.68 3.32
N LYS A 149 9.19 -2.17 2.21
CA LYS A 149 10.17 -1.09 2.17
C LYS A 149 9.87 -0.19 0.98
N ALA A 150 9.82 1.12 1.20
CA ALA A 150 9.80 2.08 0.11
C ALA A 150 11.18 2.08 -0.56
N MET A 151 11.20 1.75 -1.86
CA MET A 151 12.41 1.66 -2.67
C MET A 151 12.50 2.87 -3.61
N GLU A 152 12.26 2.66 -4.90
CA GLU A 152 12.31 3.69 -5.92
C GLU A 152 11.06 4.57 -5.90
N GLY A 153 11.20 5.84 -6.28
CA GLY A 153 10.10 6.78 -6.33
C GLY A 153 10.53 8.24 -6.12
N VAL A 154 9.53 9.12 -6.12
CA VAL A 154 9.70 10.55 -5.91
C VAL A 154 9.37 10.88 -4.45
N PHE A 155 10.36 11.42 -3.73
CA PHE A 155 10.20 11.77 -2.32
C PHE A 155 10.36 13.28 -2.19
N ILE A 156 9.32 13.93 -1.68
CA ILE A 156 9.27 15.37 -1.58
C ILE A 156 10.10 15.82 -0.37
N LYS A 157 11.02 16.77 -0.58
CA LYS A 157 11.76 17.39 0.51
C LYS A 157 10.79 18.09 1.46
N THR A 158 11.02 17.92 2.75
CA THR A 158 10.28 18.62 3.80
C THR A 158 10.42 20.13 3.62
N SER A 159 9.30 20.84 3.51
CA SER A 159 9.26 22.31 3.49
C SER A 159 9.38 22.93 4.89
N VAL A 160 9.42 22.11 5.95
CA VAL A 160 9.61 22.58 7.33
C VAL A 160 11.06 23.05 7.50
N GLN A 161 11.22 24.37 7.50
CA GLN A 161 12.47 25.04 7.84
C GLN A 161 12.72 24.81 9.34
N LEU A 162 13.74 24.01 9.68
CA LEU A 162 14.19 23.90 11.08
C LEU A 162 14.55 25.30 11.59
N PRO A 163 14.10 25.72 12.78
CA PRO A 163 14.58 26.97 13.37
C PRO A 163 16.10 26.86 13.51
N ARG A 164 16.82 27.77 12.86
CA ARG A 164 18.25 27.96 13.11
C ARG A 164 18.35 28.46 14.55
N HIS A 165 18.84 27.63 15.46
CA HIS A 165 19.34 28.11 16.74
C HIS A 165 20.63 28.88 16.43
N ASP A 166 20.49 30.17 16.13
CA ASP A 166 21.62 31.09 16.20
C ASP A 166 21.82 31.36 17.70
N GLU A 167 22.79 30.68 18.31
CA GLU A 167 23.29 31.01 19.65
C GLU A 167 24.01 32.36 19.59
N LEU A 168 23.56 33.31 20.42
CA LEU A 168 24.26 34.56 20.76
C LEU A 168 25.10 34.36 22.03
#